data_AF-A0A7S0UVV2-F1
#
_entry.id   AF-A0A7S0UVV2-F1
#
_cell.length_a   1.000
_cell.length_b   1.000
_cell.length_c   1.000
_cell.angle_alpha   90.00
_cell.angle_beta   90.00
_cell.angle_gamma   90.00
#
_symmetry.space_group_name_H-M   'P 1'
#
loop_
_entity.id
_entity.type
_entity.pdbx_description
1 polymer ?
#
loop_
_entity_poly.entity_id
_entity_poly.type
_entity_poly.pdbx_seq_one_letter_code
_entity_poly.pdbx_strand_id
1 'polypeptide(L)'
;VLDVIIREPFKKSGSDRSLPPSSSSSSSSPAAPRSRVPETLRIQVKDEMLKLFCSEVIGGKERPSRETLFAFRRLLAALTVDDVSNVLVPAFVRVLRRQSDVAMTALAYVPPMIQIDFSSFAAELIPLIIQQLRSKESVRALALDSLRSIAQAISNHSSSRSSTSSNNLDLVAKQAVSIRAILDGSAEAKPKAVGERVTLALALQALAEAFRVRDFEKKEEDKDAFDVAPVAESICVSLANVIKDEPMEEAKIAALGALGVWLPRCSAVAPAVVTQIDQGAQKDPKEVVRRAYLRTAVNAVVESPHLRPSFKAMAETTAAKVVTDSLTKPLLRFDGIQALLLALLVLDDTVSTPLWTAAVKADSLLLHPSNASRYQGTDARVVLALVSALLSPHQAALRKKALSAEAAACRLLVAALVVGTKETRALAKATARRLMSEGGGVGIGGSEIRRGSEIAAALVAAAAFWTANSTELPALAVESGVSGGISGSSSSSFSSSSFSSSFSSSP
;
A
#
# COMPACT_ATOMS: atom_id res chain seq x y z
N VAL A 1 -31.12 7.84 -14.33
CA VAL A 1 -31.87 8.74 -13.42
C VAL A 1 -30.92 9.57 -12.55
N LEU A 2 -30.10 8.95 -11.69
CA LEU A 2 -29.16 9.66 -10.80
C LEU A 2 -28.20 10.61 -11.56
N ASP A 3 -27.60 10.16 -12.66
CA ASP A 3 -26.70 11.00 -13.49
C ASP A 3 -27.41 12.19 -14.18
N VAL A 4 -28.73 12.15 -14.34
CA VAL A 4 -29.51 13.22 -14.99
C VAL A 4 -30.01 14.22 -13.95
N ILE A 5 -30.44 13.74 -12.79
CA ILE A 5 -31.10 14.56 -11.76
C ILE A 5 -30.11 15.17 -10.76
N ILE A 6 -29.06 14.43 -10.39
CA ILE A 6 -28.06 14.81 -9.36
C ILE A 6 -26.75 15.32 -10.01
N ARG A 7 -26.85 15.93 -11.20
CA ARG A 7 -25.70 16.22 -12.06
C ARG A 7 -24.89 17.47 -11.67
N GLU A 8 -25.47 18.39 -10.90
CA GLU A 8 -24.80 19.63 -10.48
C GLU A 8 -24.50 19.60 -8.98
N PRO A 9 -23.27 19.95 -8.55
CA PRO A 9 -22.97 20.09 -7.13
C PRO A 9 -23.85 21.18 -6.52
N PHE A 10 -24.39 20.93 -5.32
CA PHE A 10 -25.08 21.93 -4.51
C PHE A 10 -24.16 23.14 -4.31
N LYS A 11 -24.37 24.22 -5.08
CA LYS A 11 -23.67 25.48 -4.84
C LYS A 11 -24.11 25.98 -3.47
N LYS A 12 -23.14 26.15 -2.55
CA LYS A 12 -23.34 26.85 -1.28
C LYS A 12 -24.00 28.21 -1.57
N SER A 13 -25.19 28.43 -1.03
CA SER A 13 -25.85 29.74 -1.07
C SER A 13 -25.10 30.70 -0.14
N GLY A 14 -24.12 31.41 -0.68
CA GLY A 14 -23.53 32.58 -0.03
C GLY A 14 -24.18 33.84 -0.61
N SER A 15 -24.98 34.51 0.21
CA SER A 15 -25.37 35.91 0.01
C SER A 15 -24.15 36.83 0.08
N ASP A 16 -24.28 38.01 -0.51
CA ASP A 16 -23.37 39.17 -0.50
C ASP A 16 -22.28 39.26 -1.58
N ARG A 17 -22.61 39.97 -2.67
CA ARG A 17 -22.18 41.38 -2.85
C ARG A 17 -22.73 41.94 -4.16
N SER A 18 -23.49 43.03 -4.01
CA SER A 18 -23.83 44.01 -5.04
C SER A 18 -22.57 44.76 -5.52
N LEU A 19 -22.51 45.09 -6.81
CA LEU A 19 -21.95 46.31 -7.45
C LEU A 19 -22.05 46.18 -9.01
N PRO A 20 -21.97 47.29 -9.80
CA PRO A 20 -22.87 47.60 -10.94
C PRO A 20 -22.30 47.26 -12.33
N PRO A 21 -23.07 47.43 -13.43
CA PRO A 21 -22.72 46.86 -14.72
C PRO A 21 -21.82 47.80 -15.54
N SER A 22 -20.76 47.25 -16.14
CA SER A 22 -20.06 47.85 -17.27
C SER A 22 -20.49 47.17 -18.56
N SER A 23 -21.02 47.98 -19.46
CA SER A 23 -21.45 47.64 -20.80
C SER A 23 -20.25 47.25 -21.67
N SER A 24 -20.26 46.03 -22.22
CA SER A 24 -19.69 45.78 -23.54
C SER A 24 -20.43 44.62 -24.20
N SER A 25 -21.02 44.96 -25.35
CA SER A 25 -21.77 44.11 -26.25
C SER A 25 -20.84 43.15 -26.99
N SER A 26 -21.05 41.84 -26.83
CA SER A 26 -20.63 40.86 -27.83
C SER A 26 -21.70 39.79 -27.96
N SER A 27 -22.36 39.81 -29.11
CA SER A 27 -23.32 38.83 -29.59
C SER A 27 -22.75 37.42 -29.53
N SER A 28 -23.24 36.63 -28.59
CA SER A 28 -23.20 35.17 -28.69
C SER A 28 -24.63 34.65 -28.51
N SER A 29 -25.03 33.81 -29.46
CA SER A 29 -26.33 33.16 -29.55
C SER A 29 -26.78 32.57 -28.20
N PRO A 30 -28.04 32.75 -27.76
CA PRO A 30 -28.50 32.19 -26.51
C PRO A 30 -28.64 30.68 -26.69
N ALA A 31 -27.68 29.92 -26.16
CA ALA A 31 -27.93 28.51 -25.91
C ALA A 31 -29.16 28.43 -25.00
N ALA A 32 -30.21 27.75 -25.47
CA ALA A 32 -31.45 27.57 -24.75
C ALA A 32 -31.19 27.20 -23.27
N PRO A 33 -31.90 27.80 -22.30
CA PRO A 33 -31.72 27.46 -20.90
C PRO A 33 -32.08 26.00 -20.74
N ARG A 34 -31.07 25.13 -20.57
CA ARG A 34 -31.27 23.73 -20.19
C ARG A 34 -32.18 23.75 -18.96
N SER A 35 -33.40 23.22 -19.11
CA SER A 35 -34.42 23.21 -18.06
C SER A 35 -33.80 22.65 -16.78
N ARG A 36 -33.50 23.54 -15.82
CA ARG A 36 -33.00 23.12 -14.51
C ARG A 36 -34.14 22.35 -13.85
N VAL A 37 -33.88 21.07 -13.57
CA VAL A 37 -34.79 20.25 -12.76
C VAL A 37 -35.09 21.02 -11.46
N PRO A 38 -36.37 21.18 -11.07
CA PRO A 38 -36.73 21.88 -9.84
C PRO A 38 -36.01 21.30 -8.62
N GLU A 39 -35.50 22.16 -7.75
CA GLU A 39 -34.70 21.74 -6.59
C GLU A 39 -35.50 20.83 -5.64
N THR A 40 -36.80 21.09 -5.50
CA THR A 40 -37.73 20.25 -4.74
C THR A 40 -37.80 18.82 -5.27
N LEU A 41 -37.83 18.64 -6.59
CA LEU A 41 -37.83 17.32 -7.23
C LEU A 41 -36.48 16.61 -7.03
N ARG A 42 -35.37 17.35 -7.04
CA ARG A 42 -34.03 16.78 -6.77
C ARG A 42 -33.93 16.24 -5.35
N ILE A 43 -34.39 17.01 -4.36
CA ILE A 43 -34.39 16.60 -2.95
C ILE A 43 -35.28 15.37 -2.77
N GLN A 44 -36.51 15.36 -3.31
CA GLN A 44 -37.41 14.21 -3.23
C GLN A 44 -36.80 12.94 -3.84
N VAL A 45 -36.21 13.05 -5.03
CA VAL A 45 -35.55 11.89 -5.68
C VAL A 45 -34.35 11.43 -4.86
N LYS A 46 -33.53 12.34 -4.33
CA LYS A 46 -32.39 11.99 -3.47
C LYS A 46 -32.86 11.22 -2.23
N ASP A 47 -33.89 11.71 -1.55
CA ASP A 47 -34.42 11.11 -0.31
C ASP A 47 -35.02 9.73 -0.57
N GLU A 48 -35.81 9.56 -1.63
CA GLU A 48 -36.37 8.26 -2.02
C GLU A 48 -35.27 7.27 -2.43
N MET A 49 -34.26 7.72 -3.17
CA MET A 49 -33.13 6.87 -3.56
C MET A 49 -32.25 6.51 -2.36
N LEU A 50 -32.09 7.40 -1.38
CA LEU A 50 -31.37 7.11 -0.14
C LEU A 50 -32.11 6.10 0.71
N LYS A 51 -33.44 6.22 0.84
CA LYS A 51 -34.28 5.21 1.51
C LYS A 51 -34.13 3.84 0.84
N LEU A 52 -34.24 3.79 -0.49
CA LEU A 52 -34.08 2.56 -1.27
C LEU A 52 -32.68 1.96 -1.09
N PHE A 53 -31.63 2.78 -1.12
CA PHE A 53 -30.27 2.32 -0.86
C PHE A 53 -30.14 1.71 0.54
N CYS A 54 -30.70 2.36 1.57
CA CYS A 54 -30.63 1.87 2.94
C CYS A 54 -31.48 0.60 3.17
N SER A 55 -32.66 0.47 2.55
CA SER A 55 -33.53 -0.69 2.75
C SER A 55 -33.13 -1.90 1.90
N GLU A 56 -32.86 -1.68 0.61
CA GLU A 56 -32.66 -2.79 -0.35
C GLU A 56 -31.20 -3.16 -0.53
N VAL A 57 -30.27 -2.20 -0.43
CA VAL A 57 -28.84 -2.45 -0.68
C VAL A 57 -28.10 -2.74 0.62
N ILE A 58 -28.22 -1.86 1.62
CA ILE A 58 -27.61 -2.09 2.94
C ILE A 58 -28.44 -3.09 3.75
N GLY A 59 -29.76 -2.95 3.77
CA GLY A 59 -30.69 -3.83 4.50
C GLY A 59 -31.09 -5.11 3.76
N GLY A 60 -30.54 -5.33 2.56
CA GLY A 60 -30.84 -6.49 1.72
C GLY A 60 -30.39 -7.82 2.35
N LYS A 61 -30.93 -8.92 1.84
CA LYS A 61 -30.56 -10.28 2.31
C LYS A 61 -29.24 -10.76 1.75
N GLU A 62 -28.81 -10.21 0.62
CA GLU A 62 -27.64 -10.64 -0.13
C GLU A 62 -26.54 -9.57 -0.10
N ARG A 63 -25.29 -10.01 -0.25
CA ARG A 63 -24.15 -9.09 -0.33
C ARG A 63 -24.28 -8.25 -1.61
N PRO A 64 -24.24 -6.91 -1.50
CA PRO A 64 -24.36 -6.07 -2.68
C PRO A 64 -23.15 -6.27 -3.60
N SER A 65 -23.40 -6.40 -4.91
CA SER A 65 -22.34 -6.43 -5.91
C SER A 65 -21.62 -5.09 -5.98
N ARG A 66 -20.37 -5.09 -6.43
CA ARG A 66 -19.59 -3.85 -6.61
C ARG A 66 -20.26 -2.92 -7.62
N GLU A 67 -20.84 -3.50 -8.68
CA GLU A 67 -21.57 -2.80 -9.73
C GLU A 67 -22.81 -2.10 -9.16
N THR A 68 -23.55 -2.78 -8.28
CA THR A 68 -24.70 -2.21 -7.56
C THR A 68 -24.25 -1.02 -6.73
N LEU A 69 -23.22 -1.16 -5.89
CA LEU A 69 -22.72 -0.05 -5.05
C LEU A 69 -22.26 1.14 -5.91
N PHE A 70 -21.57 0.86 -7.02
CA PHE A 70 -21.08 1.88 -7.93
C PHE A 70 -22.19 2.62 -8.68
N ALA A 71 -23.33 1.98 -8.94
CA ALA A 71 -24.49 2.64 -9.52
C ALA A 71 -25.02 3.78 -8.62
N PHE A 72 -24.85 3.67 -7.29
CA PHE A 72 -25.24 4.69 -6.32
C PHE A 72 -24.17 5.75 -6.05
N ARG A 73 -22.99 5.69 -6.68
CA ARG A 73 -21.87 6.65 -6.43
C ARG A 73 -22.27 8.12 -6.50
N ARG A 74 -23.21 8.48 -7.40
CA ARG A 74 -23.69 9.86 -7.58
C ARG A 74 -24.59 10.32 -6.44
N LEU A 75 -25.43 9.42 -5.94
CA LEU A 75 -26.25 9.67 -4.76
C LEU A 75 -25.33 9.88 -3.55
N LEU A 76 -24.39 8.95 -3.34
CA LEU A 76 -23.42 8.98 -2.23
C LEU A 76 -22.57 10.25 -2.23
N ALA A 77 -22.16 10.71 -3.42
CA ALA A 77 -21.41 11.95 -3.57
C ALA A 77 -22.23 13.23 -3.29
N ALA A 78 -23.56 13.14 -3.28
CA ALA A 78 -24.46 14.27 -3.08
C ALA A 78 -25.08 14.32 -1.67
N LEU A 79 -24.69 13.41 -0.78
CA LEU A 79 -25.20 13.36 0.59
C LEU A 79 -24.73 14.56 1.42
N THR A 80 -25.63 15.09 2.23
CA THR A 80 -25.35 16.12 3.23
C THR A 80 -24.93 15.49 4.57
N VAL A 81 -24.44 16.32 5.49
CA VAL A 81 -24.12 15.92 6.88
C VAL A 81 -25.35 15.27 7.54
N ASP A 82 -26.54 15.86 7.35
CA ASP A 82 -27.78 15.33 7.93
C ASP A 82 -28.19 13.99 7.32
N ASP A 83 -28.02 13.81 6.00
CA ASP A 83 -28.30 12.53 5.34
C ASP A 83 -27.42 11.41 5.91
N VAL A 84 -26.13 11.71 6.10
CA VAL A 84 -25.18 10.73 6.63
C VAL A 84 -25.45 10.44 8.10
N SER A 85 -25.63 11.48 8.91
CA SER A 85 -25.86 11.37 10.36
C SER A 85 -27.17 10.68 10.71
N ASN A 86 -28.27 11.05 10.04
CA ASN A 86 -29.62 10.69 10.48
C ASN A 86 -30.20 9.50 9.72
N VAL A 87 -29.65 9.16 8.54
CA VAL A 87 -30.20 8.10 7.69
C VAL A 87 -29.16 7.00 7.44
N LEU A 88 -28.00 7.35 6.88
CA LEU A 88 -27.02 6.38 6.41
C LEU A 88 -26.31 5.64 7.56
N VAL A 89 -25.73 6.37 8.51
CA VAL A 89 -24.99 5.78 9.64
C VAL A 89 -25.91 4.93 10.52
N PRO A 90 -27.13 5.39 10.91
CA PRO A 90 -28.07 4.54 11.63
C PRO A 90 -28.47 3.28 10.87
N ALA A 91 -28.54 3.33 9.52
CA ALA A 91 -28.78 2.13 8.72
C ALA A 91 -27.62 1.13 8.82
N PHE A 92 -26.38 1.60 8.67
CA PHE A 92 -25.20 0.75 8.85
C PHE A 92 -25.12 0.17 10.26
N VAL A 93 -25.28 0.97 11.31
CA VAL A 93 -25.23 0.50 12.71
C VAL A 93 -26.28 -0.58 12.96
N ARG A 94 -27.51 -0.37 12.47
CA ARG A 94 -28.61 -1.32 12.62
C ARG A 94 -28.32 -2.65 11.92
N VAL A 95 -27.83 -2.60 10.68
CA VAL A 95 -27.55 -3.81 9.89
C VAL A 95 -26.28 -4.50 10.38
N LEU A 96 -25.21 -3.79 10.73
CA LEU A 96 -23.98 -4.39 11.29
C LEU A 96 -24.26 -5.29 12.51
N ARG A 97 -25.24 -4.92 13.34
CA ARG A 97 -25.63 -5.71 14.52
C ARG A 97 -26.47 -6.95 14.20
N ARG A 98 -27.08 -7.03 13.01
CA ARG A 98 -28.00 -8.10 12.61
C ARG A 98 -27.44 -9.00 11.52
N GLN A 99 -26.79 -8.41 10.52
CA GLN A 99 -26.27 -9.01 9.29
C GLN A 99 -24.93 -8.32 8.92
N SER A 100 -23.87 -8.60 9.69
CA SER A 100 -22.59 -7.90 9.53
C SER A 100 -21.97 -8.07 8.14
N ASP A 101 -22.10 -9.23 7.50
CA ASP A 101 -21.56 -9.51 6.16
C ASP A 101 -22.05 -8.53 5.08
N VAL A 102 -23.35 -8.23 5.08
CA VAL A 102 -23.98 -7.34 4.08
C VAL A 102 -23.50 -5.91 4.29
N ALA A 103 -23.58 -5.43 5.54
CA ALA A 103 -23.15 -4.08 5.89
C ALA A 103 -21.64 -3.87 5.65
N MET A 104 -20.80 -4.85 5.98
CA MET A 104 -19.35 -4.78 5.74
C MET A 104 -19.01 -4.77 4.25
N THR A 105 -19.72 -5.55 3.44
CA THR A 105 -19.52 -5.51 1.99
C THR A 105 -19.78 -4.09 1.46
N ALA A 106 -20.84 -3.42 1.93
CA ALA A 106 -21.09 -2.02 1.55
C ALA A 106 -20.05 -1.05 2.12
N LEU A 107 -19.65 -1.19 3.39
CA LEU A 107 -18.63 -0.32 4.03
C LEU A 107 -17.24 -0.43 3.39
N ALA A 108 -16.91 -1.56 2.76
CA ALA A 108 -15.67 -1.70 1.99
C ALA A 108 -15.60 -0.81 0.73
N TYR A 109 -16.71 -0.23 0.27
CA TYR A 109 -16.74 0.60 -0.95
C TYR A 109 -17.41 1.96 -0.80
N VAL A 110 -18.37 2.12 0.11
CA VAL A 110 -19.19 3.35 0.23
C VAL A 110 -18.43 4.57 0.77
N PRO A 111 -17.62 4.48 1.84
CA PRO A 111 -16.99 5.65 2.45
C PRO A 111 -16.18 6.53 1.48
N PRO A 112 -15.35 5.98 0.56
CA PRO A 112 -14.61 6.80 -0.41
C PRO A 112 -15.49 7.52 -1.44
N MET A 113 -16.78 7.15 -1.58
CA MET A 113 -17.71 7.79 -2.50
C MET A 113 -18.41 9.03 -1.89
N ILE A 114 -18.33 9.19 -0.56
CA ILE A 114 -18.95 10.30 0.17
C ILE A 114 -18.02 11.52 0.13
N GLN A 115 -18.56 12.67 -0.27
CA GLN A 115 -17.78 13.90 -0.49
C GLN A 115 -17.69 14.81 0.75
N ILE A 116 -18.46 14.52 1.80
CA ILE A 116 -18.33 15.20 3.09
C ILE A 116 -17.34 14.48 3.98
N ASP A 117 -16.81 15.19 4.97
CA ASP A 117 -15.94 14.61 6.00
C ASP A 117 -16.64 13.45 6.73
N PHE A 118 -16.03 12.26 6.63
CA PHE A 118 -16.59 11.03 7.19
C PHE A 118 -16.14 10.77 8.64
N SER A 119 -15.24 11.59 9.18
CA SER A 119 -14.52 11.29 10.42
C SER A 119 -15.43 11.25 11.66
N SER A 120 -16.37 12.19 11.80
CA SER A 120 -17.34 12.19 12.90
C SER A 120 -18.24 10.96 12.90
N PHE A 121 -18.58 10.46 11.72
CA PHE A 121 -19.44 9.30 11.53
C PHE A 121 -18.70 7.98 11.72
N ALA A 122 -17.43 7.95 11.33
CA ALA A 122 -16.56 6.80 11.49
C ALA A 122 -16.38 6.39 12.95
N ALA A 123 -16.44 7.34 13.89
CA ALA A 123 -16.31 7.08 15.33
C ALA A 123 -17.36 6.09 15.85
N GLU A 124 -18.56 6.05 15.27
CA GLU A 124 -19.62 5.10 15.63
C GLU A 124 -19.45 3.73 14.96
N LEU A 125 -18.85 3.70 13.77
CA LEU A 125 -18.73 2.50 12.95
C LEU A 125 -17.48 1.68 13.29
N ILE A 126 -16.35 2.34 13.55
CA ILE A 126 -15.06 1.66 13.78
C ILE A 126 -15.12 0.69 14.97
N PRO A 127 -15.71 1.01 16.13
CA PRO A 127 -15.82 0.06 17.24
C PRO A 127 -16.58 -1.22 16.85
N LEU A 128 -17.64 -1.10 16.05
CA LEU A 128 -18.40 -2.25 15.53
C LEU A 128 -17.57 -3.06 14.54
N ILE A 129 -16.76 -2.40 13.71
CA ILE A 129 -15.84 -3.05 12.78
C ILE A 129 -14.75 -3.82 13.54
N ILE A 130 -14.17 -3.22 14.60
CA ILE A 130 -13.20 -3.88 15.47
C ILE A 130 -13.82 -5.12 16.14
N GLN A 131 -15.08 -5.04 16.57
CA GLN A 131 -15.80 -6.20 17.06
C GLN A 131 -15.90 -7.31 15.99
N GLN A 132 -16.17 -6.95 14.72
CA GLN A 132 -16.24 -7.94 13.64
C GLN A 132 -14.88 -8.50 13.23
N LEU A 133 -13.78 -7.74 13.33
CA LEU A 133 -12.40 -8.23 13.14
C LEU A 133 -12.06 -9.39 14.09
N ARG A 134 -12.74 -9.43 15.23
CA ARG A 134 -12.55 -10.43 16.29
C ARG A 134 -13.61 -11.53 16.29
N SER A 135 -14.60 -11.41 15.41
CA SER A 135 -15.73 -12.33 15.26
C SER A 135 -15.35 -13.53 14.38
N LYS A 136 -16.31 -14.08 13.64
CA LYS A 136 -16.17 -15.24 12.75
C LYS A 136 -15.19 -14.97 11.61
N GLU A 137 -14.39 -15.99 11.28
CA GLU A 137 -13.40 -15.95 10.20
C GLU A 137 -13.96 -15.44 8.86
N SER A 138 -15.19 -15.84 8.52
CA SER A 138 -15.88 -15.45 7.28
C SER A 138 -16.13 -13.94 7.14
N VAL A 139 -16.06 -13.19 8.24
CA VAL A 139 -16.35 -11.74 8.30
C VAL A 139 -15.06 -10.92 8.41
N ARG A 140 -13.96 -11.52 8.88
CA ARG A 140 -12.72 -10.80 9.20
C ARG A 140 -12.12 -10.07 8.00
N ALA A 141 -12.12 -10.71 6.83
CA ALA A 141 -11.64 -10.10 5.60
C ALA A 141 -12.47 -8.87 5.20
N LEU A 142 -13.80 -8.98 5.24
CA LEU A 142 -14.70 -7.86 4.94
C LEU A 142 -14.58 -6.73 5.97
N ALA A 143 -14.37 -7.08 7.24
CA ALA A 143 -14.13 -6.11 8.30
C ALA A 143 -12.83 -5.33 8.08
N LEU A 144 -11.77 -6.02 7.64
CA LEU A 144 -10.48 -5.39 7.32
C LEU A 144 -10.61 -4.44 6.13
N ASP A 145 -11.31 -4.85 5.07
CA ASP A 145 -11.55 -4.00 3.90
C ASP A 145 -12.41 -2.78 4.23
N SER A 146 -13.42 -2.96 5.10
CA SER A 146 -14.23 -1.85 5.63
C SER A 146 -13.40 -0.86 6.43
N LEU A 147 -12.51 -1.36 7.30
CA LEU A 147 -11.61 -0.50 8.07
C LEU A 147 -10.67 0.28 7.16
N ARG A 148 -10.07 -0.37 6.16
CA ARG A 148 -9.20 0.27 5.17
C ARG A 148 -9.94 1.35 4.38
N SER A 149 -11.14 1.03 3.92
CA SER A 149 -12.03 1.95 3.18
C SER A 149 -12.37 3.21 3.98
N ILE A 150 -12.70 3.05 5.27
CA ILE A 150 -12.96 4.19 6.18
C ILE A 150 -11.68 5.00 6.41
N ALA A 151 -10.55 4.34 6.68
CA ALA A 151 -9.28 5.02 6.91
C ALA A 151 -8.85 5.86 5.68
N GLN A 152 -9.06 5.33 4.47
CA GLN A 152 -8.83 6.05 3.22
C GLN A 152 -9.80 7.23 3.04
N ALA A 153 -11.08 7.05 3.34
CA ALA A 153 -12.07 8.14 3.27
C ALA A 153 -11.70 9.30 4.20
N ILE A 154 -11.28 9.00 5.44
CA ILE A 154 -10.79 9.99 6.41
C ILE A 154 -9.56 10.73 5.84
N SER A 155 -8.56 9.99 5.34
CA SER A 155 -7.32 10.55 4.78
C SER A 155 -7.57 11.50 3.60
N ASN A 156 -8.47 11.12 2.69
CA ASN A 156 -8.83 11.93 1.52
C ASN A 156 -9.42 13.30 1.92
N HIS A 157 -10.24 13.34 2.98
CA HIS A 157 -10.86 14.57 3.47
C HIS A 157 -9.92 15.41 4.33
N SER A 158 -9.01 14.77 5.08
CA SER A 158 -7.93 15.45 5.79
C SER A 158 -6.94 16.18 4.87
N SER A 159 -6.88 15.85 3.59
CA SER A 159 -6.03 16.55 2.61
C SER A 159 -6.64 17.89 2.14
N SER A 160 -7.89 18.18 2.51
CA SER A 160 -8.56 19.46 2.27
C SER A 160 -8.21 20.46 3.39
N ARG A 161 -7.78 21.68 3.03
CA ARG A 161 -7.25 22.78 3.87
C ARG A 161 -8.16 23.32 5.00
N SER A 162 -9.08 22.55 5.56
CA SER A 162 -9.86 22.99 6.72
C SER A 162 -9.08 22.77 8.01
N SER A 163 -9.20 23.72 8.94
CA SER A 163 -8.67 23.65 10.31
C SER A 163 -9.23 22.49 11.16
N THR A 164 -10.16 21.70 10.62
CA THR A 164 -10.69 20.46 11.22
C THR A 164 -9.85 19.22 10.85
N SER A 165 -8.94 19.32 9.88
CA SER A 165 -8.14 18.21 9.33
C SER A 165 -7.28 17.47 10.37
N SER A 166 -6.79 18.14 11.42
CA SER A 166 -5.95 17.51 12.45
C SER A 166 -6.74 16.53 13.34
N ASN A 167 -8.01 16.84 13.63
CA ASN A 167 -8.88 16.01 14.46
C ASN A 167 -9.28 14.69 13.81
N ASN A 168 -9.21 14.63 12.48
CA ASN A 168 -9.66 13.47 11.70
C ASN A 168 -8.66 12.32 11.73
N LEU A 169 -7.35 12.64 11.62
CA LEU A 169 -6.29 11.65 11.74
C LEU A 169 -6.05 11.20 13.17
N ASP A 170 -6.37 12.06 14.15
CA ASP A 170 -6.38 11.70 15.57
C ASP A 170 -7.37 10.55 15.86
N LEU A 171 -8.53 10.52 15.20
CA LEU A 171 -9.45 9.38 15.29
C LEU A 171 -8.77 8.08 14.83
N VAL A 172 -8.13 8.08 13.65
CA VAL A 172 -7.43 6.90 13.13
C VAL A 172 -6.32 6.45 14.09
N ALA A 173 -5.56 7.40 14.63
CA ALA A 173 -4.50 7.13 15.60
C ALA A 173 -5.03 6.54 16.91
N LYS A 174 -6.13 7.08 17.46
CA LYS A 174 -6.81 6.55 18.65
C LYS A 174 -7.27 5.11 18.44
N GLN A 175 -7.81 4.81 17.25
CA GLN A 175 -8.24 3.44 16.92
C GLN A 175 -7.05 2.49 16.75
N ALA A 176 -5.93 2.95 16.18
CA ALA A 176 -4.70 2.18 16.13
C ALA A 176 -4.16 1.86 17.54
N VAL A 177 -4.18 2.84 18.44
CA VAL A 177 -3.81 2.63 19.86
C VAL A 177 -4.75 1.64 20.55
N SER A 178 -6.05 1.72 20.30
CA SER A 178 -7.04 0.78 20.85
C SER A 178 -6.79 -0.67 20.37
N ILE A 179 -6.56 -0.86 19.07
CA ILE A 179 -6.25 -2.19 18.50
C ILE A 179 -4.92 -2.71 19.05
N ARG A 180 -3.90 -1.85 19.17
CA ARG A 180 -2.61 -2.19 19.79
C ARG A 180 -2.80 -2.63 21.23
N ALA A 181 -3.64 -1.95 22.01
CA ALA A 181 -3.91 -2.26 23.40
C ALA A 181 -4.66 -3.59 23.59
N ILE A 182 -5.51 -3.98 22.63
CA ILE A 182 -6.13 -5.31 22.59
C ILE A 182 -5.06 -6.37 22.27
N LEU A 183 -4.23 -6.12 21.26
CA LEU A 183 -3.22 -7.08 20.80
C LEU A 183 -2.14 -7.37 21.85
N ASP A 184 -1.67 -6.36 22.58
CA ASP A 184 -0.66 -6.52 23.63
C ASP A 184 -1.24 -6.96 24.99
N GLY A 185 -2.57 -6.95 25.12
CA GLY A 185 -3.30 -7.36 26.31
C GLY A 185 -3.35 -6.30 27.41
N SER A 186 -3.08 -5.04 27.10
CA SER A 186 -3.18 -3.92 28.05
C SER A 186 -4.61 -3.39 28.23
N ALA A 187 -5.48 -3.53 27.22
CA ALA A 187 -6.90 -3.18 27.34
C ALA A 187 -7.73 -4.30 27.99
N GLU A 188 -7.37 -5.55 27.70
CA GLU A 188 -8.06 -6.77 28.14
C GLU A 188 -7.13 -7.98 27.98
N ALA A 189 -7.57 -9.20 28.31
CA ALA A 189 -6.73 -10.38 28.15
C ALA A 189 -6.28 -10.59 26.68
N LYS A 190 -5.00 -10.96 26.48
CA LYS A 190 -4.43 -11.22 25.15
C LYS A 190 -5.32 -12.19 24.34
N PRO A 191 -5.61 -11.89 23.06
CA PRO A 191 -6.44 -12.76 22.23
C PRO A 191 -5.88 -14.18 22.11
N LYS A 192 -6.68 -15.17 22.52
CA LYS A 192 -6.27 -16.58 22.50
C LYS A 192 -6.19 -17.13 21.07
N ALA A 193 -7.13 -16.74 20.21
CA ALA A 193 -7.22 -17.23 18.85
C ALA A 193 -6.13 -16.60 17.96
N VAL A 194 -5.38 -17.45 17.26
CA VAL A 194 -4.30 -17.02 16.35
C VAL A 194 -4.84 -16.12 15.24
N GLY A 195 -5.95 -16.51 14.61
CA GLY A 195 -6.58 -15.72 13.55
C GLY A 195 -7.07 -14.33 14.01
N GLU A 196 -7.45 -14.19 15.30
CA GLU A 196 -7.79 -12.89 15.86
C GLU A 196 -6.53 -12.00 15.98
N ARG A 197 -5.42 -12.54 16.49
CA ARG A 197 -4.13 -11.81 16.56
C ARG A 197 -3.63 -11.40 15.19
N VAL A 198 -3.69 -12.31 14.21
CA VAL A 198 -3.36 -12.03 12.80
C VAL A 198 -4.21 -10.88 12.28
N THR A 199 -5.53 -10.94 12.48
CA THR A 199 -6.46 -9.94 11.96
C THR A 199 -6.28 -8.57 12.60
N LEU A 200 -6.01 -8.51 13.92
CA LEU A 200 -5.69 -7.26 14.61
C LEU A 200 -4.36 -6.64 14.12
N ALA A 201 -3.35 -7.47 13.86
CA ALA A 201 -2.10 -6.99 13.26
C ALA A 201 -2.30 -6.46 11.83
N LEU A 202 -3.12 -7.13 11.02
CA LEU A 202 -3.51 -6.63 9.69
C LEU A 202 -4.33 -5.33 9.78
N ALA A 203 -5.18 -5.19 10.79
CA ALA A 203 -5.94 -3.96 11.02
C ALA A 203 -5.02 -2.76 11.34
N LEU A 204 -3.96 -2.98 12.11
CA LEU A 204 -2.92 -1.96 12.31
C LEU A 204 -2.24 -1.56 10.99
N GLN A 205 -1.99 -2.52 10.08
CA GLN A 205 -1.46 -2.20 8.74
C GLN A 205 -2.45 -1.36 7.93
N ALA A 206 -3.73 -1.71 7.96
CA ALA A 206 -4.78 -0.98 7.23
C ALA A 206 -4.92 0.47 7.71
N LEU A 207 -4.88 0.71 9.02
CA LEU A 207 -4.96 2.07 9.57
C LEU A 207 -3.73 2.91 9.23
N ALA A 208 -2.55 2.29 9.15
CA ALA A 208 -1.32 2.99 8.80
C ALA A 208 -1.38 3.61 7.40
N GLU A 209 -2.15 3.04 6.47
CA GLU A 209 -2.33 3.58 5.10
C GLU A 209 -2.87 5.02 5.10
N ALA A 210 -3.69 5.41 6.09
CA ALA A 210 -4.25 6.75 6.18
C ALA A 210 -3.20 7.85 6.32
N PHE A 211 -2.00 7.50 6.79
CA PHE A 211 -0.91 8.43 7.04
C PHE A 211 0.09 8.53 5.87
N ARG A 212 -0.06 7.77 4.78
CA ARG A 212 0.90 7.77 3.65
C ARG A 212 0.96 9.07 2.85
N VAL A 213 -0.06 9.91 2.92
CA VAL A 213 -0.29 10.99 1.94
C VAL A 213 0.47 12.30 2.28
N ARG A 214 0.97 12.49 3.51
CA ARG A 214 1.50 13.81 3.95
C ARG A 214 3.02 13.97 3.98
N ASP A 215 3.82 12.93 3.76
CA ASP A 215 5.28 13.02 3.95
C ASP A 215 5.99 13.96 2.95
N PHE A 216 5.33 14.43 1.89
CA PHE A 216 5.91 15.31 0.87
C PHE A 216 5.51 16.79 0.98
N GLU A 217 4.59 17.17 1.87
CA GLU A 217 4.08 18.55 1.95
C GLU A 217 4.01 19.11 3.38
N LYS A 218 4.94 18.74 4.28
CA LYS A 218 5.22 19.60 5.44
C LYS A 218 5.91 20.87 4.95
N LYS A 219 5.13 21.84 4.47
CA LYS A 219 5.58 23.24 4.46
C LYS A 219 5.67 23.69 5.93
N GLU A 220 6.73 24.41 6.27
CA GLU A 220 7.04 24.90 7.64
C GLU A 220 5.90 25.71 8.32
N GLU A 221 4.84 26.04 7.59
CA GLU A 221 3.74 26.89 8.06
C GLU A 221 2.57 26.13 8.71
N ASP A 222 2.52 24.79 8.64
CA ASP A 222 1.37 24.01 9.14
C ASP A 222 1.56 23.54 10.59
N LYS A 223 1.58 24.49 11.54
CA LYS A 223 1.79 24.23 12.99
C LYS A 223 0.72 23.35 13.63
N ASP A 224 -0.43 23.17 12.98
CA ASP A 224 -1.57 22.39 13.47
C ASP A 224 -1.66 20.99 12.85
N ALA A 225 -0.67 20.54 12.06
CA ALA A 225 -0.67 19.21 11.46
C ALA A 225 -0.54 18.12 12.54
N PHE A 226 -1.42 17.11 12.48
CA PHE A 226 -1.36 15.95 13.38
C PHE A 226 -0.01 15.22 13.24
N ASP A 227 0.74 15.16 14.33
CA ASP A 227 2.01 14.42 14.37
C ASP A 227 1.76 12.96 14.75
N VAL A 228 1.96 12.06 13.77
CA VAL A 228 1.78 10.62 13.95
C VAL A 228 2.97 9.96 14.65
N ALA A 229 4.13 10.62 14.71
CA ALA A 229 5.37 9.99 15.19
C ALA A 229 5.29 9.43 16.61
N PRO A 230 4.76 10.14 17.63
CA PRO A 230 4.66 9.60 18.99
C PRO A 230 3.77 8.35 19.07
N VAL A 231 2.70 8.32 18.26
CA VAL A 231 1.79 7.17 18.18
C VAL A 231 2.48 6.00 17.49
N ALA A 232 3.17 6.25 16.38
CA ALA A 232 3.92 5.24 15.64
C ALA A 232 5.02 4.60 16.51
N GLU A 233 5.75 5.40 17.28
CA GLU A 233 6.79 4.93 18.18
C GLU A 233 6.23 4.02 19.28
N SER A 234 5.11 4.43 19.92
CA SER A 234 4.41 3.62 20.91
C SER A 234 3.87 2.30 20.35
N ILE A 235 3.35 2.32 19.12
CA ILE A 235 2.88 1.12 18.43
C ILE A 235 4.06 0.19 18.11
N CYS A 236 5.16 0.71 17.58
CA CYS A 236 6.34 -0.08 17.22
C CYS A 236 6.96 -0.78 18.43
N VAL A 237 7.08 -0.08 19.57
CA VAL A 237 7.59 -0.68 20.81
C VAL A 237 6.68 -1.80 21.31
N SER A 238 5.35 -1.61 21.32
CA SER A 238 4.44 -2.68 21.71
C SER A 238 4.43 -3.85 20.74
N LEU A 239 4.46 -3.60 19.42
CA LEU A 239 4.55 -4.67 18.43
C LEU A 239 5.83 -5.48 18.60
N ALA A 240 6.96 -4.84 18.89
CA ALA A 240 8.21 -5.54 19.19
C ALA A 240 8.03 -6.47 20.40
N ASN A 241 7.40 -6.01 21.48
CA ASN A 241 7.10 -6.86 22.64
C ASN A 241 6.14 -8.02 22.30
N VAL A 242 5.09 -7.76 21.50
CA VAL A 242 4.17 -8.80 21.03
C VAL A 242 4.90 -9.86 20.22
N ILE A 243 5.75 -9.45 19.27
CA ILE A 243 6.53 -10.33 18.39
C ILE A 243 7.49 -11.22 19.20
N LYS A 244 8.11 -10.66 20.25
CA LYS A 244 9.06 -11.38 21.11
C LYS A 244 8.43 -12.61 21.76
N ASP A 245 7.19 -12.46 22.23
CA ASP A 245 6.47 -13.50 22.99
C ASP A 245 5.50 -14.31 22.12
N GLU A 246 5.39 -14.05 20.81
CA GLU A 246 4.44 -14.73 19.94
C GLU A 246 4.97 -16.11 19.50
N PRO A 247 4.31 -17.22 19.89
CA PRO A 247 4.73 -18.56 19.49
C PRO A 247 4.28 -18.93 18.07
N MET A 248 3.20 -18.33 17.57
CA MET A 248 2.60 -18.73 16.29
C MET A 248 3.21 -17.97 15.12
N GLU A 249 3.76 -18.71 14.16
CA GLU A 249 4.46 -18.19 12.99
C GLU A 249 3.63 -17.15 12.21
N GLU A 250 2.38 -17.48 11.89
CA GLU A 250 1.48 -16.62 11.12
C GLU A 250 1.17 -15.30 11.83
N ALA A 251 0.90 -15.35 13.13
CA ALA A 251 0.66 -14.16 13.95
C ALA A 251 1.93 -13.30 14.07
N LYS A 252 3.09 -13.94 14.21
CA LYS A 252 4.39 -13.25 14.26
C LYS A 252 4.68 -12.53 12.94
N ILE A 253 4.44 -13.18 11.80
CA ILE A 253 4.62 -12.58 10.47
C ILE A 253 3.64 -11.41 10.28
N ALA A 254 2.38 -11.55 10.68
CA ALA A 254 1.40 -10.47 10.60
C ALA A 254 1.80 -9.26 11.46
N ALA A 255 2.30 -9.49 12.68
CA ALA A 255 2.82 -8.45 13.56
C ALA A 255 4.09 -7.79 13.01
N LEU A 256 4.99 -8.55 12.37
CA LEU A 256 6.17 -8.02 11.67
C LEU A 256 5.77 -7.16 10.46
N GLY A 257 4.72 -7.56 9.74
CA GLY A 257 4.10 -6.74 8.70
C GLY A 257 3.57 -5.43 9.25
N ALA A 258 2.87 -5.46 10.38
CA ALA A 258 2.41 -4.26 11.08
C ALA A 258 3.57 -3.35 11.48
N LEU A 259 4.60 -3.92 12.11
CA LEU A 259 5.80 -3.19 12.49
C LEU A 259 6.46 -2.52 11.28
N GLY A 260 6.57 -3.23 10.16
CA GLY A 260 7.19 -2.74 8.93
C GLY A 260 6.45 -1.56 8.28
N VAL A 261 5.13 -1.44 8.47
CA VAL A 261 4.35 -0.31 7.97
C VAL A 261 4.33 0.84 8.99
N TRP A 262 4.44 0.57 10.28
CA TRP A 262 4.47 1.65 11.29
C TRP A 262 5.84 2.31 11.47
N LEU A 263 6.94 1.56 11.33
CA LEU A 263 8.31 2.08 11.47
C LEU A 263 8.58 3.35 10.63
N PRO A 264 8.23 3.42 9.34
CA PRO A 264 8.42 4.62 8.53
C PRO A 264 7.85 5.92 9.13
N ARG A 265 6.80 5.81 9.96
CA ARG A 265 6.09 6.96 10.56
C ARG A 265 6.74 7.46 11.85
N CYS A 266 7.74 6.77 12.38
CA CYS A 266 8.47 7.20 13.56
C CYS A 266 9.40 8.38 13.23
N SER A 267 9.60 9.27 14.20
CA SER A 267 10.65 10.29 14.11
C SER A 267 12.02 9.66 14.34
N ALA A 268 12.08 8.70 15.27
CA ALA A 268 13.24 7.86 15.54
C ALA A 268 12.80 6.43 15.91
N VAL A 269 13.65 5.44 15.63
CA VAL A 269 13.38 4.06 16.02
C VAL A 269 14.13 3.73 17.31
N ALA A 270 13.42 3.20 18.30
CA ALA A 270 14.03 2.74 19.55
C ALA A 270 15.12 1.68 19.26
N PRO A 271 16.35 1.80 19.82
CA PRO A 271 17.44 0.86 19.54
C PRO A 271 17.11 -0.61 19.86
N ALA A 272 16.28 -0.84 20.89
CA ALA A 272 15.82 -2.17 21.26
C ALA A 272 14.98 -2.83 20.15
N VAL A 273 14.16 -2.05 19.44
CA VAL A 273 13.34 -2.54 18.31
C VAL A 273 14.25 -2.95 17.14
N VAL A 274 15.23 -2.12 16.79
CA VAL A 274 16.22 -2.46 15.74
C VAL A 274 16.99 -3.73 16.12
N THR A 275 17.48 -3.80 17.36
CA THR A 275 18.24 -4.95 17.87
C THR A 275 17.42 -6.22 17.79
N GLN A 276 16.13 -6.16 18.14
CA GLN A 276 15.22 -7.29 18.03
C GLN A 276 15.00 -7.70 16.56
N ILE A 277 14.82 -6.74 15.65
CA ILE A 277 14.66 -7.03 14.22
C ILE A 277 15.89 -7.75 13.68
N ASP A 278 17.08 -7.24 14.02
CA ASP A 278 18.36 -7.82 13.59
C ASP A 278 18.55 -9.24 14.15
N GLN A 279 18.34 -9.43 15.46
CA GLN A 279 18.43 -10.75 16.08
C GLN A 279 17.41 -11.73 15.51
N GLY A 280 16.19 -11.27 15.24
CA GLY A 280 15.14 -12.08 14.60
C GLY A 280 15.53 -12.51 13.19
N ALA A 281 16.08 -11.61 12.38
CA ALA A 281 16.57 -11.92 11.04
C ALA A 281 17.75 -12.91 11.05
N GLN A 282 18.59 -12.88 12.10
CA GLN A 282 19.74 -13.77 12.23
C GLN A 282 19.41 -15.15 12.83
N LYS A 283 18.60 -15.18 13.89
CA LYS A 283 18.54 -16.29 14.85
C LYS A 283 17.19 -16.99 14.94
N ASP A 284 16.12 -16.43 14.36
CA ASP A 284 14.81 -17.12 14.41
C ASP A 284 14.93 -18.49 13.72
N PRO A 285 14.42 -19.59 14.30
CA PRO A 285 14.57 -20.92 13.72
C PRO A 285 13.89 -21.08 12.36
N LYS A 286 12.83 -20.30 12.08
CA LYS A 286 12.03 -20.42 10.86
C LYS A 286 12.50 -19.45 9.79
N GLU A 287 12.83 -19.97 8.61
CA GLU A 287 13.33 -19.16 7.48
C GLU A 287 12.33 -18.07 7.06
N VAL A 288 11.05 -18.41 6.98
CA VAL A 288 9.99 -17.47 6.61
C VAL A 288 9.82 -16.34 7.63
N VAL A 289 10.10 -16.59 8.92
CA VAL A 289 10.09 -15.55 9.95
C VAL A 289 11.35 -14.68 9.87
N ARG A 290 12.53 -15.27 9.65
CA ARG A 290 13.77 -14.51 9.38
C ARG A 290 13.59 -13.56 8.20
N ARG A 291 12.95 -14.04 7.12
CA ARG A 291 12.56 -13.22 5.96
C ARG A 291 11.62 -12.09 6.33
N ALA A 292 10.62 -12.35 7.18
CA ALA A 292 9.70 -11.32 7.63
C ALA A 292 10.41 -10.20 8.42
N TYR A 293 11.36 -10.54 9.30
CA TYR A 293 12.21 -9.56 9.99
C TYR A 293 13.04 -8.70 9.02
N LEU A 294 13.70 -9.35 8.05
CA LEU A 294 14.47 -8.64 7.03
C LEU A 294 13.58 -7.70 6.20
N ARG A 295 12.38 -8.18 5.81
CA ARG A 295 11.36 -7.38 5.12
C ARG A 295 10.92 -6.17 5.95
N THR A 296 10.73 -6.32 7.26
CA THR A 296 10.40 -5.21 8.17
C THR A 296 11.47 -4.12 8.12
N ALA A 297 12.76 -4.47 8.20
CA ALA A 297 13.85 -3.50 8.10
C ALA A 297 13.89 -2.82 6.72
N VAL A 298 13.75 -3.60 5.64
CA VAL A 298 13.73 -3.07 4.26
C VAL A 298 12.60 -2.07 4.07
N ASN A 299 11.38 -2.39 4.52
CA ASN A 299 10.23 -1.49 4.39
C ASN A 299 10.50 -0.15 5.12
N ALA A 300 11.09 -0.20 6.31
CA ALA A 300 11.42 1.00 7.08
C ALA A 300 12.38 1.93 6.32
N VAL A 301 13.48 1.40 5.77
CA VAL A 301 14.51 2.23 5.11
C VAL A 301 14.15 2.66 3.69
N VAL A 302 13.25 1.92 3.03
CA VAL A 302 12.71 2.25 1.71
C VAL A 302 11.71 3.39 1.82
N GLU A 303 10.75 3.31 2.75
CA GLU A 303 9.73 4.34 2.93
C GLU A 303 10.29 5.59 3.63
N SER A 304 11.26 5.43 4.56
CA SER A 304 11.77 6.53 5.40
C SER A 304 13.30 6.61 5.44
N PRO A 305 13.92 7.41 4.54
CA PRO A 305 15.38 7.54 4.48
C PRO A 305 16.04 8.04 5.76
N HIS A 306 15.36 8.87 6.57
CA HIS A 306 15.90 9.37 7.84
C HIS A 306 16.15 8.26 8.87
N LEU A 307 15.54 7.09 8.71
CA LEU A 307 15.72 5.94 9.61
C LEU A 307 16.92 5.06 9.24
N ARG A 308 17.52 5.26 8.07
CA ARG A 308 18.67 4.45 7.59
C ARG A 308 19.82 4.36 8.61
N PRO A 309 20.25 5.44 9.30
CA PRO A 309 21.33 5.35 10.27
C PRO A 309 21.07 4.34 11.38
N SER A 310 19.80 4.18 11.81
CA SER A 310 19.42 3.22 12.84
C SER A 310 19.70 1.76 12.43
N PHE A 311 19.70 1.45 11.13
CA PHE A 311 19.89 0.09 10.62
C PHE A 311 21.33 -0.21 10.14
N LYS A 312 22.29 0.71 10.35
CA LYS A 312 23.66 0.58 9.84
C LYS A 312 24.35 -0.71 10.27
N ALA A 313 24.34 -1.03 11.56
CA ALA A 313 24.98 -2.25 12.08
C ALA A 313 24.38 -3.54 11.49
N MET A 314 23.05 -3.57 11.32
CA MET A 314 22.33 -4.70 10.69
C MET A 314 22.72 -4.85 9.21
N ALA A 315 22.88 -3.73 8.49
CA ALA A 315 23.32 -3.73 7.11
C ALA A 315 24.78 -4.22 6.95
N GLU A 316 25.68 -3.82 7.85
CA GLU A 316 27.09 -4.24 7.83
C GLU A 316 27.28 -5.73 8.14
N THR A 317 26.44 -6.30 9.01
CA THR A 317 26.61 -7.66 9.53
C THR A 317 25.61 -8.64 8.91
N THR A 318 24.35 -8.55 9.28
CA THR A 318 23.28 -9.47 8.88
C THR A 318 23.04 -9.44 7.38
N ALA A 319 22.89 -8.25 6.80
CA ALA A 319 22.62 -8.15 5.37
C ALA A 319 23.80 -8.68 4.55
N ALA A 320 25.04 -8.35 4.93
CA ALA A 320 26.24 -8.87 4.28
C ALA A 320 26.31 -10.41 4.29
N LYS A 321 25.99 -11.02 5.43
CA LYS A 321 25.94 -12.49 5.57
C LYS A 321 24.84 -13.09 4.69
N VAL A 322 23.62 -12.56 4.74
CA VAL A 322 22.47 -13.06 3.96
C VAL A 322 22.74 -12.96 2.47
N VAL A 323 23.31 -11.85 2.00
CA VAL A 323 23.73 -11.71 0.59
C VAL A 323 24.72 -12.81 0.23
N THR A 324 25.75 -13.04 1.03
CA THR A 324 26.76 -14.08 0.75
C THR A 324 26.15 -15.48 0.71
N ASP A 325 25.32 -15.84 1.69
CA ASP A 325 24.62 -17.13 1.75
C ASP A 325 23.70 -17.33 0.52
N SER A 326 23.03 -16.28 0.08
CA SER A 326 22.08 -16.33 -1.04
C SER A 326 22.72 -16.58 -2.41
N LEU A 327 24.01 -16.27 -2.57
CA LEU A 327 24.74 -16.52 -3.82
C LEU A 327 24.98 -18.03 -4.05
N THR A 328 25.02 -18.83 -2.98
CA THR A 328 25.22 -20.28 -3.07
C THR A 328 23.95 -21.09 -2.84
N LYS A 329 22.93 -20.51 -2.19
CA LYS A 329 21.68 -21.20 -1.81
C LYS A 329 20.48 -20.63 -2.58
N PRO A 330 19.94 -21.35 -3.59
CA PRO A 330 18.83 -20.88 -4.42
C PRO A 330 17.58 -20.42 -3.65
N LEU A 331 17.24 -21.10 -2.56
CA LEU A 331 16.06 -20.78 -1.73
C LEU A 331 16.18 -19.41 -1.04
N LEU A 332 17.41 -18.96 -0.77
CA LEU A 332 17.69 -17.67 -0.11
C LEU A 332 17.88 -16.51 -1.09
N ARG A 333 17.75 -16.72 -2.40
CA ARG A 333 18.02 -15.66 -3.40
C ARG A 333 17.15 -14.43 -3.19
N PHE A 334 15.90 -14.62 -2.78
CA PHE A 334 15.03 -13.48 -2.53
C PHE A 334 15.40 -12.75 -1.22
N ASP A 335 15.80 -13.47 -0.18
CA ASP A 335 16.37 -12.88 1.03
C ASP A 335 17.66 -12.10 0.71
N GLY A 336 18.48 -12.63 -0.21
CA GLY A 336 19.65 -11.96 -0.77
C GLY A 336 19.30 -10.63 -1.45
N ILE A 337 18.24 -10.59 -2.25
CA ILE A 337 17.74 -9.36 -2.89
C ILE A 337 17.31 -8.32 -1.83
N GLN A 338 16.59 -8.76 -0.80
CA GLN A 338 16.17 -7.89 0.30
C GLN A 338 17.37 -7.34 1.07
N ALA A 339 18.31 -8.20 1.42
CA ALA A 339 19.51 -7.84 2.14
C ALA A 339 20.43 -6.92 1.32
N LEU A 340 20.57 -7.16 0.01
CA LEU A 340 21.32 -6.30 -0.88
C LEU A 340 20.68 -4.90 -0.96
N LEU A 341 19.35 -4.82 -1.06
CA LEU A 341 18.65 -3.54 -1.02
C LEU A 341 18.89 -2.80 0.31
N LEU A 342 18.78 -3.50 1.45
CA LEU A 342 19.06 -2.91 2.76
C LEU A 342 20.48 -2.35 2.81
N ALA A 343 21.47 -3.12 2.38
CA ALA A 343 22.88 -2.70 2.35
C ALA A 343 23.10 -1.47 1.46
N LEU A 344 22.53 -1.44 0.24
CA LEU A 344 22.67 -0.30 -0.67
C LEU A 344 22.01 0.97 -0.14
N LEU A 345 20.85 0.86 0.51
CA LEU A 345 20.14 2.05 1.01
C LEU A 345 20.78 2.62 2.27
N VAL A 346 21.36 1.78 3.11
CA VAL A 346 21.83 2.16 4.45
C VAL A 346 23.32 2.49 4.49
N LEU A 347 24.12 1.79 3.70
CA LEU A 347 25.55 1.96 3.70
C LEU A 347 25.96 2.87 2.52
N ASP A 348 26.82 3.84 2.79
CA ASP A 348 27.38 4.70 1.75
C ASP A 348 28.27 3.90 0.76
N ASP A 349 28.80 4.56 -0.28
CA ASP A 349 29.74 3.98 -1.27
C ASP A 349 31.03 3.34 -0.66
N THR A 350 31.18 3.42 0.66
CA THR A 350 32.22 2.79 1.48
C THR A 350 31.99 1.31 1.77
N VAL A 351 30.89 0.70 1.29
CA VAL A 351 30.67 -0.73 1.53
C VAL A 351 31.83 -1.56 0.97
N SER A 352 32.52 -2.19 1.92
CA SER A 352 33.37 -3.36 1.79
C SER A 352 33.32 -4.00 0.40
N THR A 353 34.40 -3.75 -0.32
CA THR A 353 34.73 -4.09 -1.71
C THR A 353 34.34 -5.48 -2.23
N PRO A 354 34.40 -6.60 -1.48
CA PRO A 354 34.15 -7.94 -2.04
C PRO A 354 32.67 -8.32 -2.15
N LEU A 355 31.81 -7.91 -1.20
CA LEU A 355 30.39 -8.30 -1.18
C LEU A 355 29.65 -7.75 -2.41
N TRP A 356 29.89 -6.47 -2.70
CA TRP A 356 29.29 -5.78 -3.85
C TRP A 356 29.76 -6.39 -5.17
N THR A 357 31.05 -6.66 -5.31
CA THR A 357 31.60 -7.25 -6.53
C THR A 357 31.01 -8.63 -6.83
N ALA A 358 30.73 -9.44 -5.80
CA ALA A 358 30.13 -10.76 -5.99
C ALA A 358 28.61 -10.69 -6.28
N ALA A 359 27.89 -9.81 -5.58
CA ALA A 359 26.44 -9.71 -5.68
C ALA A 359 25.93 -8.89 -6.89
N VAL A 360 26.79 -8.06 -7.49
CA VAL A 360 26.41 -7.02 -8.47
C VAL A 360 27.23 -7.12 -9.77
N LYS A 361 27.59 -8.34 -10.16
CA LYS A 361 28.14 -8.67 -11.50
C LYS A 361 27.01 -8.96 -12.51
N ALA A 362 27.29 -8.89 -13.83
CA ALA A 362 26.28 -9.14 -14.88
C ALA A 362 25.54 -10.46 -14.75
N ASP A 363 26.25 -11.52 -14.36
CA ASP A 363 25.74 -12.88 -14.18
C ASP A 363 25.32 -13.15 -12.74
N SER A 364 25.11 -12.12 -11.92
CA SER A 364 24.66 -12.27 -10.55
C SER A 364 23.32 -13.00 -10.51
N LEU A 365 23.28 -14.09 -9.73
CA LEU A 365 22.08 -14.89 -9.51
C LEU A 365 20.96 -14.09 -8.82
N LEU A 366 21.30 -12.97 -8.15
CA LEU A 366 20.35 -12.07 -7.52
C LEU A 366 19.70 -11.10 -8.50
N LEU A 367 20.40 -10.80 -9.61
CA LEU A 367 19.91 -9.90 -10.66
C LEU A 367 19.44 -10.66 -11.90
N HIS A 368 19.38 -12.00 -11.83
CA HIS A 368 19.10 -12.82 -12.99
C HIS A 368 17.65 -12.60 -13.48
N PRO A 369 17.46 -12.16 -14.74
CA PRO A 369 16.13 -11.74 -15.19
C PRO A 369 15.10 -12.86 -15.35
N SER A 370 15.52 -14.13 -15.40
CA SER A 370 14.62 -15.30 -15.43
C SER A 370 13.66 -15.37 -14.24
N ASN A 371 13.95 -14.65 -13.15
CA ASN A 371 13.10 -14.61 -11.96
C ASN A 371 12.04 -13.51 -12.01
N ALA A 372 12.04 -12.64 -13.03
CA ALA A 372 11.16 -11.46 -13.07
C ALA A 372 9.67 -11.77 -13.00
N SER A 373 9.20 -12.86 -13.62
CA SER A 373 7.79 -13.29 -13.53
C SER A 373 7.41 -13.82 -12.14
N ARG A 374 8.38 -14.26 -11.34
CA ARG A 374 8.17 -14.79 -9.98
C ARG A 374 7.98 -13.67 -8.96
N TYR A 375 8.43 -12.46 -9.25
CA TYR A 375 8.29 -11.33 -8.35
C TYR A 375 6.99 -10.57 -8.65
N GLN A 376 5.99 -10.72 -7.78
CA GLN A 376 4.70 -10.06 -7.90
C GLN A 376 4.34 -9.29 -6.62
N GLY A 377 3.38 -8.38 -6.72
CA GLY A 377 2.84 -7.64 -5.57
C GLY A 377 3.93 -6.94 -4.74
N THR A 378 4.02 -7.27 -3.45
CA THR A 378 5.00 -6.70 -2.51
C THR A 378 6.45 -7.05 -2.89
N ASP A 379 6.69 -8.22 -3.48
CA ASP A 379 8.03 -8.65 -3.87
C ASP A 379 8.55 -7.89 -5.09
N ALA A 380 7.65 -7.57 -6.02
CA ALA A 380 7.97 -6.70 -7.16
C ALA A 380 8.43 -5.30 -6.71
N ARG A 381 7.80 -4.72 -5.68
CA ARG A 381 8.19 -3.41 -5.15
C ARG A 381 9.64 -3.39 -4.67
N VAL A 382 10.08 -4.48 -4.04
CA VAL A 382 11.43 -4.60 -3.47
C VAL A 382 12.47 -4.78 -4.57
N VAL A 383 12.18 -5.61 -5.56
CA VAL A 383 13.06 -5.77 -6.73
C VAL A 383 13.18 -4.45 -7.49
N LEU A 384 12.08 -3.73 -7.70
CA LEU A 384 12.11 -2.43 -8.37
C LEU A 384 12.79 -1.34 -7.55
N ALA A 385 12.70 -1.39 -6.21
CA ALA A 385 13.48 -0.52 -5.34
C ALA A 385 14.99 -0.81 -5.44
N LEU A 386 15.39 -2.09 -5.51
CA LEU A 386 16.78 -2.50 -5.76
C LEU A 386 17.28 -2.00 -7.10
N VAL A 387 16.52 -2.23 -8.17
CA VAL A 387 16.84 -1.72 -9.51
C VAL A 387 17.02 -0.21 -9.47
N SER A 388 16.12 0.52 -8.80
CA SER A 388 16.25 1.97 -8.70
C SER A 388 17.48 2.41 -7.91
N ALA A 389 17.83 1.72 -6.82
CA ALA A 389 19.03 2.02 -6.04
C ALA A 389 20.31 1.79 -6.86
N LEU A 390 20.34 0.72 -7.65
CA LEU A 390 21.47 0.42 -8.55
C LEU A 390 21.61 1.46 -9.67
N LEU A 391 20.50 1.87 -10.30
CA LEU A 391 20.51 2.72 -11.49
C LEU A 391 20.52 4.24 -11.20
N SER A 392 20.25 4.67 -9.97
CA SER A 392 20.26 6.08 -9.59
C SER A 392 21.39 6.42 -8.59
N PRO A 393 21.29 6.14 -7.28
CA PRO A 393 22.34 6.55 -6.34
C PRO A 393 23.69 5.87 -6.58
N HIS A 394 23.74 4.59 -6.98
CA HIS A 394 25.02 3.86 -7.11
C HIS A 394 25.52 3.67 -8.54
N GLN A 395 24.87 4.26 -9.54
CA GLN A 395 25.21 4.05 -10.95
C GLN A 395 26.68 4.40 -11.27
N ALA A 396 27.18 5.51 -10.72
CA ALA A 396 28.56 5.94 -10.93
C ALA A 396 29.57 4.95 -10.32
N ALA A 397 29.27 4.41 -9.14
CA ALA A 397 30.09 3.41 -8.48
C ALA A 397 30.11 2.08 -9.25
N LEU A 398 28.97 1.65 -9.81
CA LEU A 398 28.88 0.47 -10.67
C LEU A 398 29.78 0.60 -11.89
N ARG A 399 29.69 1.73 -12.60
CA ARG A 399 30.51 2.00 -13.79
C ARG A 399 31.99 2.09 -13.47
N LYS A 400 32.36 2.80 -12.39
CA LYS A 400 33.76 2.92 -11.95
C LYS A 400 34.38 1.57 -11.62
N LYS A 401 33.62 0.66 -11.02
CA LYS A 401 34.07 -0.70 -10.68
C LYS A 401 33.89 -1.71 -11.84
N ALA A 402 33.50 -1.25 -13.04
CA ALA A 402 33.16 -2.08 -14.19
C ALA A 402 32.15 -3.20 -13.87
N LEU A 403 31.27 -2.94 -12.90
CA LEU A 403 30.24 -3.87 -12.47
C LEU A 403 29.10 -3.81 -13.48
N SER A 404 29.01 -4.85 -14.30
CA SER A 404 28.06 -5.00 -15.40
C SER A 404 26.60 -5.26 -14.94
N ALA A 405 26.27 -4.95 -13.69
CA ALA A 405 24.92 -5.02 -13.15
C ALA A 405 23.96 -3.96 -13.71
N GLU A 406 24.44 -2.86 -14.26
CA GLU A 406 23.58 -1.85 -14.90
C GLU A 406 22.72 -2.51 -15.99
N ALA A 407 23.34 -3.33 -16.85
CA ALA A 407 22.62 -4.10 -17.87
C ALA A 407 21.63 -5.10 -17.26
N ALA A 408 22.02 -5.83 -16.21
CA ALA A 408 21.15 -6.80 -15.55
C ALA A 408 19.93 -6.13 -14.87
N ALA A 409 20.13 -5.00 -14.20
CA ALA A 409 19.08 -4.20 -13.58
C ALA A 409 18.11 -3.62 -14.64
N CYS A 410 18.64 -3.12 -15.76
CA CYS A 410 17.81 -2.70 -16.90
C CYS A 410 17.01 -3.86 -17.49
N ARG A 411 17.60 -5.05 -17.66
CA ARG A 411 16.90 -6.26 -18.14
C ARG A 411 15.79 -6.69 -17.19
N LEU A 412 16.01 -6.64 -15.88
CA LEU A 412 14.99 -6.90 -14.87
C LEU A 412 13.83 -5.90 -14.95
N LEU A 413 14.13 -4.60 -15.11
CA LEU A 413 13.11 -3.57 -15.24
C LEU A 413 12.25 -3.79 -16.50
N VAL A 414 12.89 -4.07 -17.63
CA VAL A 414 12.18 -4.37 -18.89
C VAL A 414 11.37 -5.65 -18.77
N ALA A 415 11.90 -6.70 -18.13
CA ALA A 415 11.14 -7.92 -17.90
C ALA A 415 9.90 -7.64 -17.03
N ALA A 416 10.01 -6.85 -15.96
CA ALA A 416 8.87 -6.46 -15.14
C ALA A 416 7.81 -5.65 -15.91
N LEU A 417 8.23 -4.83 -16.88
CA LEU A 417 7.33 -4.09 -17.78
C LEU A 417 6.58 -4.99 -18.76
N VAL A 418 7.20 -6.08 -19.22
CA VAL A 418 6.65 -6.96 -20.26
C VAL A 418 5.85 -8.12 -19.65
N VAL A 419 6.43 -8.84 -18.70
CA VAL A 419 5.87 -10.10 -18.15
C VAL A 419 5.27 -9.99 -16.76
N GLY A 420 5.36 -8.83 -16.10
CA GLY A 420 4.67 -8.58 -14.83
C GLY A 420 3.15 -8.55 -14.96
N THR A 421 2.44 -8.73 -13.83
CA THR A 421 1.00 -8.45 -13.72
C THR A 421 0.69 -6.97 -13.95
N LYS A 422 -0.59 -6.59 -14.12
CA LYS A 422 -0.98 -5.17 -14.26
C LYS A 422 -0.41 -4.25 -13.17
N GLU A 423 -0.41 -4.67 -11.91
CA GLU A 423 0.16 -3.89 -10.79
C GLU A 423 1.68 -3.77 -10.92
N THR A 424 2.37 -4.90 -11.14
CA THR A 424 3.83 -4.93 -11.33
C THR A 424 4.27 -4.05 -12.50
N ARG A 425 3.54 -4.09 -13.63
CA ARG A 425 3.81 -3.23 -14.79
C ARG A 425 3.60 -1.75 -14.47
N ALA A 426 2.57 -1.41 -13.70
CA ALA A 426 2.33 -0.03 -13.28
C ALA A 426 3.48 0.50 -12.41
N LEU A 427 3.95 -0.31 -11.45
CA LEU A 427 5.12 0.01 -10.61
C LEU A 427 6.39 0.14 -11.44
N ALA A 428 6.68 -0.84 -12.31
CA ALA A 428 7.85 -0.80 -13.17
C ALA A 428 7.86 0.42 -14.10
N LYS A 429 6.69 0.81 -14.62
CA LYS A 429 6.51 2.03 -15.44
C LYS A 429 6.76 3.29 -14.63
N ALA A 430 6.30 3.35 -13.38
CA ALA A 430 6.58 4.46 -12.48
C ALA A 430 8.09 4.57 -12.19
N THR A 431 8.75 3.45 -11.88
CA THR A 431 10.20 3.39 -11.64
C THR A 431 10.99 3.83 -12.87
N ALA A 432 10.66 3.31 -14.06
CA ALA A 432 11.35 3.71 -15.29
C ALA A 432 11.20 5.21 -15.57
N ARG A 433 9.98 5.75 -15.41
CA ARG A 433 9.73 7.19 -15.56
C ARG A 433 10.54 8.02 -14.58
N ARG A 434 10.59 7.62 -13.31
CA ARG A 434 11.37 8.31 -12.28
C ARG A 434 12.85 8.34 -12.65
N LEU A 435 13.42 7.20 -13.02
CA LEU A 435 14.83 7.10 -13.41
C LEU A 435 15.16 7.96 -14.64
N MET A 436 14.24 8.09 -15.60
CA MET A 436 14.40 8.98 -16.74
C MET A 436 14.21 10.46 -16.38
N SER A 437 13.33 10.79 -15.43
CA SER A 437 13.05 12.17 -15.00
C SER A 437 14.04 12.73 -13.98
N GLU A 438 14.72 11.88 -13.21
CA GLU A 438 15.81 12.26 -12.30
C GLU A 438 17.03 12.86 -13.04
N GLY A 439 16.99 12.93 -14.38
CA GLY A 439 17.90 13.71 -15.24
C GLY A 439 17.30 14.98 -15.87
N GLY A 440 16.11 15.42 -15.43
CA GLY A 440 15.35 16.53 -16.04
C GLY A 440 15.13 17.75 -15.13
N GLY A 441 15.93 17.91 -14.07
CA GLY A 441 15.94 19.14 -13.27
C GLY A 441 16.50 20.31 -14.08
N VAL A 442 15.96 21.51 -13.88
CA VAL A 442 16.55 22.76 -14.40
C VAL A 442 17.79 23.09 -13.57
N GLY A 443 18.80 22.22 -13.65
CA GLY A 443 20.14 22.44 -13.14
C GLY A 443 20.96 23.17 -14.21
N ILE A 444 21.62 24.25 -13.82
CA ILE A 444 22.54 25.01 -14.66
C ILE A 444 23.79 24.13 -14.88
N GLY A 445 23.70 23.15 -15.77
CA GLY A 445 24.79 22.22 -16.07
C GLY A 445 24.34 21.00 -16.88
N GLY A 446 24.93 20.80 -18.07
CA GLY A 446 24.57 19.74 -19.03
C GLY A 446 24.84 18.28 -18.60
N SER A 447 25.14 18.01 -17.33
CA SER A 447 25.41 16.66 -16.81
C SER A 447 24.13 15.86 -16.51
N GLU A 448 23.03 16.52 -16.12
CA GLU A 448 21.79 15.85 -15.69
C GLU A 448 20.98 15.32 -16.89
N ILE A 449 20.83 16.13 -17.95
CA ILE A 449 20.15 15.76 -19.20
C ILE A 449 20.82 14.52 -19.83
N ARG A 450 22.14 14.42 -19.69
CA ARG A 450 22.93 13.30 -20.18
C ARG A 450 22.60 11.99 -19.47
N ARG A 451 22.32 12.04 -18.15
CA ARG A 451 22.01 10.85 -17.33
C ARG A 451 20.70 10.18 -17.72
N GLY A 452 19.63 10.97 -17.87
CA GLY A 452 18.32 10.44 -18.28
C GLY A 452 18.38 9.81 -19.68
N SER A 453 19.13 10.43 -20.60
CA SER A 453 19.38 9.89 -21.94
C SER A 453 20.18 8.58 -21.92
N GLU A 454 21.17 8.45 -21.05
CA GLU A 454 21.97 7.23 -20.92
C GLU A 454 21.15 6.05 -20.36
N ILE A 455 20.32 6.30 -19.33
CA ILE A 455 19.41 5.28 -18.78
C ILE A 455 18.39 4.86 -19.85
N ALA A 456 17.83 5.81 -20.61
CA ALA A 456 16.92 5.48 -21.70
C ALA A 456 17.59 4.58 -22.75
N ALA A 457 18.83 4.90 -23.16
CA ALA A 457 19.60 4.06 -24.07
C ALA A 457 19.86 2.65 -23.51
N ALA A 458 20.20 2.54 -22.22
CA ALA A 458 20.41 1.25 -21.57
C ALA A 458 19.11 0.41 -21.49
N LEU A 459 17.97 1.05 -21.27
CA LEU A 459 16.66 0.38 -21.30
C LEU A 459 16.28 -0.09 -22.71
N VAL A 460 16.58 0.70 -23.75
CA VAL A 460 16.39 0.29 -25.15
C VAL A 460 17.28 -0.91 -25.47
N ALA A 461 18.55 -0.90 -25.06
CA ALA A 461 19.45 -2.04 -25.24
C ALA A 461 18.96 -3.30 -24.50
N ALA A 462 18.40 -3.14 -23.29
CA ALA A 462 17.80 -4.23 -22.54
C ALA A 462 16.53 -4.78 -23.22
N ALA A 463 15.72 -3.93 -23.85
CA ALA A 463 14.58 -4.36 -24.66
C ALA A 463 15.03 -5.12 -25.91
N ALA A 464 16.04 -4.61 -26.61
CA ALA A 464 16.64 -5.27 -27.76
C ALA A 464 17.21 -6.66 -27.40
N PHE A 465 17.87 -6.77 -26.24
CA PHE A 465 18.33 -8.04 -25.70
C PHE A 465 17.19 -9.04 -25.56
N TRP A 466 16.05 -8.64 -24.99
CA TRP A 466 14.90 -9.52 -24.83
C TRP A 466 14.20 -9.87 -26.13
N THR A 467 14.18 -8.97 -27.11
CA THR A 467 13.68 -9.30 -28.46
C THR A 467 14.55 -10.33 -29.16
N ALA A 468 15.87 -10.28 -28.96
CA ALA A 468 16.81 -11.25 -29.54
C ALA A 468 16.82 -12.59 -28.78
N ASN A 469 16.47 -12.59 -27.49
CA ASN A 469 16.48 -13.77 -26.62
C ASN A 469 15.07 -14.08 -26.09
N SER A 470 14.07 -14.05 -26.97
CA SER A 470 12.66 -14.17 -26.58
C SER A 470 12.33 -15.51 -25.91
N THR A 471 13.11 -16.56 -26.17
CA THR A 471 12.99 -17.88 -25.54
C THR A 471 13.49 -17.91 -24.09
N GLU A 472 14.34 -16.95 -23.69
CA GLU A 472 14.83 -16.80 -22.31
C GLU A 472 13.94 -15.87 -21.47
N LEU A 473 13.02 -15.16 -22.12
CA LEU A 473 12.08 -14.30 -21.42
C LEU A 473 11.16 -15.18 -20.55
N PRO A 474 10.97 -14.85 -19.26
CA PRO A 474 10.06 -15.60 -18.42
C PRO A 474 8.66 -15.64 -19.03
N ALA A 475 7.90 -16.70 -18.77
CA ALA A 475 6.49 -16.74 -19.16
C ALA A 475 5.71 -15.56 -18.55
N LEU A 476 4.71 -15.06 -19.29
CA LEU A 476 3.78 -14.03 -18.81
C LEU A 476 3.20 -14.46 -17.47
N ALA A 477 3.25 -13.58 -16.48
CA ALA A 477 2.57 -13.80 -15.23
C ALA A 477 1.07 -13.88 -15.50
N VAL A 478 0.47 -15.05 -15.23
CA VAL A 478 -0.97 -15.25 -15.34
C VAL A 478 -1.63 -14.38 -14.28
N GLU A 479 -2.56 -13.52 -14.71
CA GLU A 479 -3.45 -12.84 -13.78
C GLU A 479 -4.36 -13.92 -13.18
N SER A 480 -4.17 -14.26 -11.90
CA SER A 480 -5.19 -14.99 -11.17
C SER A 480 -6.43 -14.09 -11.09
N GLY A 481 -7.34 -14.27 -12.06
CA GLY A 481 -8.63 -13.63 -12.05
C GLY A 481 -9.42 -14.12 -10.85
N VAL A 482 -9.40 -13.36 -9.75
CA VAL A 482 -10.35 -13.57 -8.65
C VAL A 482 -11.56 -12.69 -8.94
N SER A 483 -12.47 -13.25 -9.74
CA SER A 483 -13.90 -13.14 -9.43
C SER A 483 -14.10 -13.67 -8.01
N GLY A 484 -14.90 -12.97 -7.19
CA GLY A 484 -15.05 -13.18 -5.74
C GLY A 484 -14.93 -14.63 -5.27
N GLY A 485 -13.96 -14.87 -4.37
CA GLY A 485 -13.69 -16.19 -3.83
C GLY A 485 -12.44 -16.20 -2.95
N ILE A 486 -12.67 -15.95 -1.66
CA ILE A 486 -11.91 -16.34 -0.46
C ILE A 486 -10.72 -17.30 -0.68
N SER A 487 -9.49 -16.83 -0.44
CA SER A 487 -8.45 -17.55 0.32
C SER A 487 -7.17 -16.71 0.40
N GLY A 488 -6.90 -16.15 1.58
CA GLY A 488 -5.57 -15.68 1.94
C GLY A 488 -4.70 -16.88 2.29
N SER A 489 -3.97 -17.39 1.31
CA SER A 489 -2.86 -18.31 1.52
C SER A 489 -1.73 -17.92 0.57
N SER A 490 -0.72 -17.25 1.13
CA SER A 490 0.59 -17.14 0.51
C SER A 490 1.25 -18.51 0.57
N SER A 491 0.93 -19.38 -0.40
CA SER A 491 1.65 -20.63 -0.63
C SER A 491 2.87 -20.36 -1.51
N SER A 492 4.04 -20.60 -0.94
CA SER A 492 5.27 -20.80 -1.67
C SER A 492 5.14 -22.04 -2.54
N SER A 493 5.25 -21.86 -3.85
CA SER A 493 5.27 -22.95 -4.83
C SER A 493 6.53 -23.80 -4.62
N PHE A 494 6.38 -24.94 -3.96
CA PHE A 494 7.32 -26.05 -4.02
C PHE A 494 7.05 -26.87 -5.28
N SER A 495 8.06 -27.04 -6.12
CA SER A 495 8.06 -28.01 -7.22
C SER A 495 9.23 -28.98 -7.03
N SER A 496 8.92 -30.14 -6.47
CA SER A 496 9.61 -31.43 -6.59
C SER A 496 8.47 -32.44 -6.84
N SER A 497 8.53 -33.42 -7.73
CA SER A 497 9.65 -34.19 -8.28
C SER A 497 9.21 -34.84 -9.59
N SER A 498 10.16 -35.06 -10.48
CA SER A 498 10.05 -36.05 -11.55
C SER A 498 10.05 -37.45 -10.91
N PHE A 499 8.97 -38.20 -11.09
CA PHE A 499 8.97 -39.65 -10.95
C PHE A 499 8.62 -40.25 -12.31
N SER A 500 9.64 -40.85 -12.91
CA SER A 500 9.53 -41.75 -14.04
C SER A 500 8.89 -43.06 -13.59
N SER A 501 7.73 -43.40 -14.15
CA SER A 501 7.28 -44.80 -14.22
C SER A 501 6.71 -45.06 -15.61
N SER A 502 7.46 -45.88 -16.34
CA SER A 502 7.08 -46.51 -17.59
C SER A 502 5.87 -47.42 -17.35
N PHE A 503 4.80 -47.24 -18.12
CA PHE A 503 3.84 -48.30 -18.41
C PHE A 503 3.46 -48.23 -19.89
N SER A 504 3.86 -49.28 -20.60
CA SER A 504 3.49 -49.60 -21.97
C SER A 504 2.05 -50.12 -22.03
N SER A 505 1.25 -49.53 -22.91
CA SER A 505 0.13 -50.17 -23.65
C SER A 505 0.69 -51.39 -24.43
N SER A 506 0.02 -52.52 -24.67
CA SER A 506 -1.38 -52.92 -24.90
C SER A 506 -1.43 -54.47 -25.02
N PRO A 507 -2.58 -55.14 -25.22
CA PRO A 507 -3.98 -54.68 -25.32
C PRO A 507 -4.86 -55.05 -24.12
#